data_AF-A0A518LJ84-F1
#
_entry.id   AF-A0A518LJ84-F1
#
_cell.length_a   1.000
_cell.length_b   1.000
_cell.length_c   1.000
_cell.angle_alpha   90.00
_cell.angle_beta   90.00
_cell.angle_gamma   90.00
#
_symmetry.space_group_name_H-M   'P 1'
#
loop_
_entity.id
_entity.type
_entity.pdbx_description
1 polymer ?
#
loop_
_entity_poly.entity_id
_entity_poly.type
_entity_poly.pdbx_seq_one_letter_code
_entity_poly.pdbx_strand_id
1 'polypeptide(L)'
;MGDLYWGSVYQLPYWEFIDAFELDEEQRRFLTHGCLVMLITMAFETLDGAGDYILDKLDSCRDAAARVKSNDEETRFLVETLQMALSAITNEASRQELEEELERRSRLIHTNHVRAYFLSQAAQ
;
A
#
# COMPACT_ATOMS: atom_id res chain seq x y z
N MET A 1 5.64 25.73 15.85
CA MET A 1 6.12 24.36 15.60
C MET A 1 4.90 23.49 15.60
N GLY A 2 4.33 23.21 14.43
CA GLY A 2 3.26 22.23 14.32
C GLY A 2 3.94 20.88 14.17
N ASP A 3 3.75 19.98 15.14
CA ASP A 3 4.08 18.58 14.91
C ASP A 3 3.33 18.14 13.65
N LEU A 4 4.07 17.55 12.70
CA LEU A 4 3.47 16.84 11.58
C LEU A 4 2.60 15.74 12.19
N TYR A 5 1.28 15.96 12.22
CA TYR A 5 0.34 14.92 12.61
C TYR A 5 0.55 13.75 11.65
N TRP A 6 1.02 12.61 12.15
CA TRP A 6 1.36 11.46 11.31
C TRP A 6 0.20 11.01 10.42
N GLY A 7 -1.05 11.17 10.86
CA GLY A 7 -2.24 10.88 10.05
C GLY A 7 -2.42 11.81 8.84
N SER A 8 -1.73 12.95 8.76
CA SER A 8 -1.73 13.82 7.57
C SER A 8 -1.09 13.14 6.35
N VAL A 9 -0.19 12.18 6.57
CA VAL A 9 0.41 11.38 5.50
C VAL A 9 -0.68 10.53 4.83
N TYR A 10 -1.60 9.95 5.59
CA TYR A 10 -2.72 9.17 5.07
C TYR A 10 -3.84 9.99 4.41
N GLN A 11 -3.77 11.32 4.46
CA GLN A 11 -4.72 12.19 3.76
C GLN A 11 -4.39 12.39 2.28
N LEU A 12 -3.21 11.96 1.83
CA LEU A 12 -2.83 12.06 0.43
C LEU A 12 -3.60 11.04 -0.42
N PRO A 13 -4.09 11.43 -1.63
CA PRO A 13 -4.90 10.56 -2.46
C PRO A 13 -4.01 9.59 -3.27
N TYR A 14 -3.32 8.68 -2.59
CA TYR A 14 -2.36 7.75 -3.21
C TYR A 14 -2.96 6.90 -4.34
N TRP A 15 -4.26 6.62 -4.31
CA TRP A 15 -4.98 5.91 -5.38
C TRP A 15 -5.04 6.68 -6.71
N GLU A 16 -4.85 8.00 -6.69
CA GLU A 16 -4.81 8.84 -7.88
C GLU A 16 -3.42 8.83 -8.55
N PHE A 17 -2.37 8.61 -7.77
CA PHE A 17 -0.97 8.70 -8.22
C PHE A 17 -0.33 7.36 -8.58
N ILE A 18 -1.01 6.24 -8.30
CA ILE A 18 -0.48 4.88 -8.46
C ILE A 18 -0.05 4.55 -9.92
N ASP A 19 -0.66 5.22 -10.90
CA ASP A 19 -0.44 5.02 -12.34
C ASP A 19 -0.22 6.37 -13.03
N ALA A 20 0.69 7.20 -12.51
CA ALA A 20 0.99 8.50 -13.09
C ALA A 20 1.73 8.34 -14.44
N PHE A 21 1.15 8.89 -15.51
CA PHE A 21 1.57 8.65 -16.90
C PHE A 21 2.73 9.51 -17.40
N GLU A 22 3.14 10.55 -16.67
CA GLU A 22 4.12 11.56 -17.15
C GLU A 22 5.56 11.33 -16.64
N LEU A 23 5.83 10.17 -16.04
CA LEU A 23 7.12 9.84 -15.44
C LEU A 23 7.94 8.88 -16.30
N ASP A 24 9.27 8.95 -16.16
CA ASP A 24 10.12 7.88 -16.69
C ASP A 24 9.87 6.55 -15.96
N GLU A 25 10.42 5.45 -16.49
CA GLU A 25 10.13 4.11 -15.97
C GLU A 25 10.57 3.92 -14.51
N GLU A 26 11.71 4.52 -14.11
CA GLU A 26 12.25 4.40 -12.76
C GLU A 26 11.42 5.22 -11.77
N GLN A 27 11.14 6.47 -12.10
CA GLN A 27 10.30 7.37 -11.31
C GLN A 27 8.88 6.83 -11.16
N ARG A 28 8.31 6.30 -12.25
CA ARG A 28 7.00 5.66 -12.23
C ARG A 28 7.01 4.45 -11.32
N ARG A 29 8.02 3.57 -11.42
CA ARG A 29 8.13 2.41 -10.53
C ARG A 29 8.23 2.83 -9.07
N PHE A 30 9.09 3.80 -8.76
CA PHE A 30 9.24 4.34 -7.41
C PHE A 30 7.91 4.89 -6.87
N LEU A 31 7.20 5.70 -7.65
CA LEU A 31 5.92 6.29 -7.25
C LEU A 31 4.84 5.21 -7.08
N THR A 32 4.69 4.29 -8.03
CA THR A 32 3.73 3.19 -7.97
C THR A 32 3.98 2.33 -6.72
N HIS A 33 5.23 1.95 -6.45
CA HIS A 33 5.60 1.16 -5.28
C HIS A 33 5.32 1.92 -3.98
N GLY A 34 5.71 3.20 -3.92
CA GLY A 34 5.41 4.05 -2.77
C GLY A 34 3.92 4.17 -2.48
N CYS A 35 3.11 4.43 -3.52
CA CYS A 35 1.65 4.51 -3.39
C CYS A 35 1.04 3.18 -2.93
N LEU A 36 1.49 2.05 -3.50
CA LEU A 36 1.03 0.72 -3.11
C LEU A 36 1.36 0.42 -1.65
N VAL A 37 2.59 0.68 -1.21
CA VAL A 37 3.00 0.47 0.19
C VAL A 37 2.14 1.31 1.13
N MET A 38 1.92 2.59 0.82
CA MET A 38 1.09 3.46 1.66
C MET A 38 -0.36 2.97 1.75
N LEU A 39 -0.97 2.58 0.64
CA LEU A 39 -2.33 2.03 0.60
C LEU A 39 -2.43 0.72 1.39
N ILE A 40 -1.42 -0.15 1.31
CA ILE A 40 -1.35 -1.38 2.10
C ILE A 40 -1.25 -1.06 3.59
N THR A 41 -0.42 -0.09 3.98
CA THR A 41 -0.31 0.34 5.38
C THR A 41 -1.63 0.88 5.92
N MET A 42 -2.33 1.73 5.16
CA MET A 42 -3.66 2.24 5.55
C MET A 42 -4.69 1.11 5.68
N ALA A 43 -4.64 0.12 4.79
CA ALA A 43 -5.50 -1.06 4.87
C ALA A 43 -5.22 -1.90 6.13
N PHE A 44 -3.94 -2.09 6.49
CA PHE A 44 -3.57 -2.79 7.73
C PHE A 44 -3.97 -2.02 8.98
N GLU A 45 -3.78 -0.70 9.04
CA GLU A 45 -4.28 0.08 10.18
C GLU A 45 -5.79 -0.06 10.36
N THR A 46 -6.52 -0.16 9.25
CA THR A 46 -7.97 -0.37 9.27
C THR A 46 -8.32 -1.77 9.79
N LEU A 47 -7.60 -2.80 9.35
CA LEU A 47 -7.80 -4.17 9.84
C LEU A 47 -7.46 -4.30 11.32
N ASP A 48 -6.38 -3.67 11.78
CA ASP A 48 -5.94 -3.68 13.18
C ASP A 48 -6.82 -2.79 14.09
N GLY A 49 -7.77 -2.04 13.52
CA GLY A 49 -8.67 -1.14 14.25
C GLY A 49 -7.99 0.14 14.75
N ALA A 50 -6.82 0.48 14.21
CA ALA A 50 -6.03 1.65 14.58
C ALA A 50 -6.44 2.92 13.81
N GLY A 51 -7.10 2.78 12.66
CA GLY A 51 -7.55 3.89 11.84
C GLY A 51 -8.67 3.51 10.87
N ASP A 52 -9.23 4.49 10.17
CA ASP A 52 -10.35 4.32 9.22
C ASP A 52 -10.11 5.04 7.87
N TYR A 53 -8.89 5.54 7.65
CA TYR A 53 -8.53 6.42 6.53
C TYR A 53 -8.92 5.90 5.14
N ILE A 54 -8.90 4.57 4.95
CA ILE A 54 -9.19 3.97 3.65
C ILE A 54 -10.68 3.67 3.43
N LEU A 55 -11.50 3.67 4.48
CA LEU A 55 -12.90 3.19 4.43
C LEU A 55 -13.74 3.99 3.43
N ASP A 56 -13.63 5.32 3.46
CA ASP A 56 -14.36 6.22 2.55
C ASP A 56 -13.84 6.19 1.10
N LYS A 57 -12.76 5.43 0.85
CA LYS A 57 -12.04 5.37 -0.44
C LYS A 57 -11.82 3.94 -0.92
N LEU A 58 -12.46 2.94 -0.31
CA LEU A 58 -12.27 1.53 -0.65
C LEU A 58 -12.46 1.25 -2.13
N ASP A 59 -13.54 1.75 -2.73
CA ASP A 59 -13.83 1.53 -4.15
C ASP A 59 -12.79 2.20 -5.04
N SER A 60 -12.42 3.45 -4.74
CA SER A 60 -11.35 4.16 -5.47
C SER A 60 -10.02 3.41 -5.38
N CYS A 61 -9.68 2.83 -4.22
CA CYS A 61 -8.46 2.06 -4.03
C CYS A 61 -8.50 0.73 -4.79
N ARG A 62 -9.64 0.06 -4.84
CA ARG A 62 -9.85 -1.17 -5.64
C ARG A 62 -9.68 -0.89 -7.13
N ASP A 63 -10.36 0.15 -7.62
CA ASP A 63 -10.27 0.56 -9.02
C ASP A 63 -8.83 0.95 -9.38
N ALA A 64 -8.14 1.67 -8.49
CA ALA A 64 -6.75 2.04 -8.67
C ALA A 64 -5.83 0.81 -8.74
N ALA A 65 -5.96 -0.14 -7.81
CA ALA A 65 -5.19 -1.38 -7.83
C ALA A 65 -5.43 -2.20 -9.11
N ALA A 66 -6.67 -2.26 -9.60
CA ALA A 66 -7.03 -2.98 -10.82
C ALA A 66 -6.45 -2.34 -12.11
N ARG A 67 -6.13 -1.04 -12.09
CA ARG A 67 -5.51 -0.34 -13.23
C ARG A 67 -4.01 -0.59 -13.34
N VAL A 68 -3.33 -0.96 -12.25
CA VAL A 68 -1.88 -1.19 -12.26
C VAL A 68 -1.55 -2.40 -13.13
N LYS A 69 -1.00 -2.15 -14.32
CA LYS A 69 -0.53 -3.18 -15.24
C LYS A 69 0.98 -3.26 -15.17
N SER A 70 1.50 -4.32 -14.56
CA SER A 70 2.94 -4.54 -14.48
C SER A 70 3.29 -6.01 -14.68
N ASN A 71 4.35 -6.26 -15.45
CA ASN A 71 4.96 -7.59 -15.61
C ASN A 71 6.01 -7.88 -14.52
N ASP A 72 6.36 -6.87 -13.72
CA ASP A 72 7.31 -6.98 -12.62
C ASP A 72 6.68 -7.76 -11.44
N GLU A 73 7.40 -8.76 -10.96
CA GLU A 73 6.94 -9.66 -9.88
C GLU A 73 6.67 -8.90 -8.58
N GLU A 74 7.52 -7.92 -8.26
CA GLU A 74 7.40 -7.11 -7.04
C GLU A 74 6.13 -6.25 -7.08
N THR A 75 5.87 -5.58 -8.20
CA THR A 75 4.65 -4.80 -8.39
C THR A 75 3.39 -5.67 -8.29
N ARG A 76 3.40 -6.87 -8.90
CA ARG A 76 2.26 -7.80 -8.80
C ARG A 76 2.04 -8.24 -7.35
N PHE A 77 3.12 -8.58 -6.64
CA PHE A 77 3.06 -8.94 -5.23
C PHE A 77 2.40 -7.84 -4.38
N LEU A 78 2.78 -6.57 -4.59
CA LEU A 78 2.18 -5.43 -3.90
C LEU A 78 0.69 -5.25 -4.25
N VAL A 79 0.33 -5.30 -5.53
CA VAL A 79 -1.07 -5.16 -5.99
C VAL A 79 -1.95 -6.27 -5.40
N GLU A 80 -1.51 -7.52 -5.46
CA GLU A 80 -2.24 -8.66 -4.88
C GLU A 80 -2.42 -8.50 -3.37
N THR A 81 -1.38 -8.03 -2.67
CA THR A 81 -1.45 -7.80 -1.22
C THR A 81 -2.46 -6.72 -0.89
N LEU A 82 -2.47 -5.62 -1.65
CA LEU A 82 -3.47 -4.56 -1.49
C LEU A 82 -4.89 -5.07 -1.72
N GLN A 83 -5.11 -5.81 -2.81
CA GLN A 83 -6.42 -6.39 -3.12
C GLN A 83 -6.90 -7.37 -2.03
N MET A 84 -5.99 -8.17 -1.49
CA MET A 84 -6.26 -9.08 -0.38
C MET A 84 -6.68 -8.31 0.88
N ALA A 85 -5.93 -7.28 1.26
CA ALA A 85 -6.25 -6.46 2.42
C ALA A 85 -7.59 -5.71 2.25
N LEU A 86 -7.83 -5.11 1.08
CA LEU A 86 -9.10 -4.45 0.76
C LEU A 86 -10.29 -5.42 0.76
N SER A 87 -10.07 -6.70 0.44
CA SER A 87 -11.12 -7.72 0.50
C SER A 87 -11.43 -8.11 1.94
N ALA A 88 -10.39 -8.30 2.76
CA ALA A 88 -10.50 -8.59 4.19
C ALA A 88 -11.25 -7.50 4.97
N ILE A 89 -11.07 -6.21 4.61
CA ILE A 89 -11.80 -5.10 5.24
C ILE A 89 -13.32 -5.22 5.06
N THR A 90 -13.77 -5.71 3.90
CA THR A 90 -15.20 -5.76 3.57
C THR A 90 -15.89 -7.09 3.88
N ASN A 91 -15.12 -8.13 4.16
CA ASN A 91 -15.66 -9.47 4.38
C ASN A 91 -14.93 -10.15 5.54
N GLU A 92 -15.62 -10.27 6.67
CA GLU A 92 -15.09 -10.89 7.89
C GLU A 92 -14.67 -12.35 7.68
N ALA A 93 -15.41 -13.11 6.85
CA ALA A 93 -15.02 -14.48 6.52
C ALA A 93 -13.70 -14.51 5.76
N SER A 94 -13.51 -13.58 4.82
CA SER A 94 -12.23 -13.43 4.11
C SER A 94 -11.12 -12.95 5.04
N ARG A 95 -11.41 -12.12 6.05
CA ARG A 95 -10.41 -11.65 7.01
C ARG A 95 -9.77 -12.83 7.75
N GLN A 96 -10.57 -13.72 8.32
CA GLN A 96 -10.07 -14.86 9.10
C GLN A 96 -9.24 -15.82 8.23
N GLU A 97 -9.64 -16.04 6.97
CA GLU A 97 -8.92 -16.89 6.03
C GLU A 97 -7.58 -16.28 5.58
N LEU A 98 -7.49 -14.95 5.52
CA LEU A 98 -6.36 -14.23 4.96
C LEU A 98 -5.38 -13.70 6.01
N GLU A 99 -5.73 -13.75 7.30
CA GLU A 99 -4.97 -13.12 8.40
C GLU A 99 -3.50 -13.55 8.42
N GLU A 100 -3.21 -14.86 8.43
CA GLU A 100 -1.83 -15.37 8.47
C GLU A 100 -1.01 -14.95 7.23
N GLU A 101 -1.65 -14.97 6.06
CA GLU A 101 -1.00 -14.61 4.80
C GLU A 101 -0.76 -13.11 4.70
N LEU A 102 -1.71 -12.28 5.14
CA LEU A 102 -1.56 -10.83 5.24
C LEU A 102 -0.45 -10.45 6.21
N GLU A 103 -0.35 -11.12 7.36
CA GLU A 103 0.72 -10.90 8.33
C GLU A 103 2.10 -11.28 7.72
N ARG A 104 2.18 -12.42 7.03
CA ARG A 104 3.38 -12.84 6.31
C ARG A 104 3.78 -11.82 5.24
N ARG A 105 2.84 -11.36 4.42
CA ARG A 105 3.08 -10.36 3.37
C ARG A 105 3.51 -9.01 3.95
N SER A 106 2.90 -8.58 5.05
CA SER A 106 3.28 -7.36 5.78
C SER A 106 4.76 -7.37 6.19
N ARG A 107 5.24 -8.48 6.78
CA ARG A 107 6.66 -8.66 7.14
C ARG A 107 7.60 -8.56 5.93
N LEU A 108 7.20 -9.12 4.79
CA LEU A 108 8.00 -9.05 3.56
C LEU A 108 8.04 -7.63 3.00
N ILE A 109 6.91 -6.92 2.97
CA ILE A 109 6.84 -5.53 2.51
C ILE A 109 7.74 -4.63 3.38
N HIS A 110 7.64 -4.78 4.70
CA HIS A 110 8.48 -4.04 5.62
C HIS A 110 9.98 -4.32 5.38
N THR A 111 10.35 -5.57 5.12
CA THR A 111 11.74 -5.96 4.88
C THR A 111 12.26 -5.43 3.53
N ASN A 112 11.48 -5.62 2.47
CA ASN A 112 11.93 -5.40 1.09
C ASN A 112 11.79 -3.96 0.62
N HIS A 113 10.81 -3.22 1.14
CA HIS A 113 10.56 -1.83 0.72
C HIS A 113 10.98 -0.84 1.81
N VAL A 114 10.45 -0.98 3.02
CA VAL A 114 10.66 0.02 4.07
C VAL A 114 12.11 -0.02 4.57
N ARG A 115 12.54 -1.18 5.09
CA ARG A 115 13.89 -1.33 5.64
C ARG A 115 14.97 -1.17 4.57
N ALA A 116 14.77 -1.77 3.39
CA ALA A 116 15.74 -1.67 2.31
C ALA A 116 15.94 -0.22 1.84
N TYR A 117 14.86 0.58 1.77
CA TYR A 117 14.96 2.01 1.46
C TYR A 117 15.82 2.76 2.48
N PHE A 118 15.55 2.61 3.78
CA PHE A 118 16.34 3.29 4.80
C PHE A 118 17.82 2.86 4.81
N LEU A 119 18.09 1.58 4.56
CA LEU A 119 19.47 1.09 4.43
C LEU A 119 20.19 1.69 3.21
N SER A 120 19.49 1.85 2.08
CA SER A 120 20.10 2.45 0.88
C SER A 120 20.39 3.94 1.06
N GLN A 121 19.51 4.67 1.76
CA GLN A 121 19.73 6.09 2.07
C GLN A 121 20.83 6.29 3.12
N ALA A 122 20.97 5.40 4.10
CA ALA A 122 22.02 5.50 5.13
C ALA A 122 23.43 5.20 4.59
N ALA A 123 23.54 4.60 3.40
CA ALA A 123 24.82 4.30 2.75
C ALA A 123 25.32 5.43 1.83
N GLN A 124 24.55 6.52 1.69
CA GLN A 124 24.89 7.74 0.94
C GLN A 124 25.48 8.80 1.86
#